data_AF-A0A7W0H5W8-F1
#
_entry.id   AF-A0A7W0H5W8-F1
#
_cell.length_a   1.000
_cell.length_b   1.000
_cell.length_c   1.000
_cell.angle_alpha   90.00
_cell.angle_beta   90.00
_cell.angle_gamma   90.00
#
_symmetry.space_group_name_H-M   'P 1'
#
loop_
_entity.id
_entity.type
_entity.pdbx_description
1 polymer ?
#
loop_
_entity_poly.entity_id
_entity_poly.type
_entity_poly.pdbx_seq_one_letter_code
_entity_poly.pdbx_strand_id
1 'polypeptide(L)' 'MTDDTATIERDLAAVEAALAGGAATHGDALTRELQELALELRADAPRPEPAFAEELRGRAEAGFPRNPGSPRG' A
#
# COMPACT_ATOMS: atom_id res chain seq x y z
N MET A 1 -2.14 12.03 -20.56
CA MET A 1 -2.69 10.90 -19.81
C MET A 1 -1.60 10.02 -19.19
N THR A 2 -0.42 9.86 -19.80
CA THR A 2 0.73 9.17 -19.18
C THR A 2 1.45 10.00 -18.10
N ASP A 3 1.40 11.33 -18.21
CA ASP A 3 2.05 12.26 -17.26
C ASP A 3 1.37 12.24 -15.87
N ASP A 4 0.05 12.14 -15.85
CA ASP A 4 -0.74 12.01 -14.63
C ASP A 4 -0.43 10.69 -13.91
N THR A 5 -0.28 9.59 -14.66
CA THR A 5 0.11 8.30 -14.10
C THR A 5 1.51 8.35 -13.49
N ALA A 6 2.49 8.96 -14.17
CA ALA A 6 3.84 9.08 -13.64
C ALA A 6 3.89 9.90 -12.35
N THR A 7 3.03 10.90 -12.23
CA THR A 7 2.88 11.71 -11.01
C THR A 7 2.27 10.88 -9.88
N ILE A 8 1.17 10.17 -10.15
CA ILE A 8 0.50 9.29 -9.16
C ILE A 8 1.46 8.22 -8.63
N GLU A 9 2.23 7.56 -9.50
CA GLU A 9 3.19 6.52 -9.10
C GLU A 9 4.29 7.08 -8.19
N ARG A 10 4.76 8.31 -8.46
CA ARG A 10 5.75 8.98 -7.62
C ARG A 10 5.19 9.29 -6.23
N ASP A 11 3.99 9.83 -6.17
CA ASP A 11 3.35 10.19 -4.92
C ASP A 11 3.03 8.94 -4.09
N LEU A 12 2.59 7.86 -4.74
CA LEU A 12 2.36 6.57 -4.10
C LEU A 12 3.65 6.00 -3.51
N ALA A 13 4.75 6.01 -4.26
CA ALA A 13 6.05 5.56 -3.76
C ALA A 13 6.52 6.39 -2.55
N ALA A 14 6.23 7.70 -2.52
CA ALA A 14 6.55 8.54 -1.38
C ALA A 14 5.70 8.20 -0.14
N VAL A 15 4.42 7.87 -0.32
CA VAL A 15 3.54 7.40 0.76
C VAL A 15 4.00 6.05 1.30
N GLU A 16 4.35 5.10 0.43
CA GLU A 16 4.88 3.79 0.84
C GLU A 16 6.15 3.90 1.68
N ALA A 17 7.08 4.80 1.29
CA ALA A 17 8.29 5.06 2.07
C ALA A 17 7.97 5.61 3.47
N ALA A 18 6.98 6.51 3.59
CA ALA A 18 6.54 7.03 4.89
C ALA A 18 5.90 5.95 5.75
N LEU A 19 5.05 5.09 5.17
CA LEU A 19 4.43 3.97 5.89
C LEU A 19 5.47 2.96 6.41
N ALA A 20 6.50 2.67 5.61
CA ALA A 20 7.60 1.79 6.00
C ALA A 20 8.51 2.41 7.07
N GLY A 21 8.86 3.69 6.91
CA GLY A 21 9.78 4.41 7.81
C GLY A 21 9.13 5.00 9.07
N GLY A 22 7.81 5.20 9.06
CA GLY A 22 7.06 5.83 10.15
C GLY A 22 7.22 7.34 10.24
N ALA A 23 7.66 8.03 9.18
CA ALA A 23 7.89 9.47 9.20
C ALA A 23 7.52 10.14 7.87
N ALA A 24 6.93 11.34 7.93
CA ALA A 24 6.65 12.17 6.78
C ALA A 24 7.81 13.14 6.53
N THR A 25 8.64 12.84 5.53
CA THR A 25 9.88 13.59 5.25
C THR A 25 9.94 14.15 3.84
N HIS A 26 8.84 14.13 3.07
CA HIS A 26 8.87 14.66 1.71
C HIS A 26 9.10 16.17 1.71
N GLY A 27 9.87 16.64 0.71
CA GLY A 27 10.22 18.05 0.56
C GLY A 27 9.10 18.90 -0.04
N ASP A 28 8.21 18.27 -0.82
CA ASP A 28 6.99 18.92 -1.31
C ASP A 28 5.90 18.92 -0.24
N ALA A 29 5.21 20.05 -0.09
CA ALA A 29 4.22 20.24 0.97
C ALA A 29 3.00 19.33 0.80
N LEU A 30 2.49 19.20 -0.43
CA LEU A 30 1.30 18.40 -0.70
C LEU A 30 1.58 16.92 -0.48
N THR A 31 2.70 16.42 -1.00
CA THR A 31 3.09 15.01 -0.78
C THR A 31 3.36 14.74 0.70
N ARG A 32 3.91 15.71 1.45
CA ARG A 32 4.10 15.56 2.89
C ARG A 32 2.76 15.43 3.64
N GLU A 33 1.76 16.23 3.27
CA GLU A 33 0.40 16.11 3.84
C GLU A 33 -0.20 14.71 3.57
N LEU A 34 0.03 14.13 2.39
CA LEU A 34 -0.38 12.76 2.09
C LEU A 34 0.35 11.72 2.96
N GLN A 35 1.65 11.91 3.23
CA GLN A 35 2.40 11.05 4.13
C GLN A 35 1.87 11.14 5.58
N GLU A 36 1.59 12.35 6.06
CA GLU A 36 1.02 12.59 7.40
C GLU A 36 -0.34 11.90 7.52
N LEU A 37 -1.24 12.09 6.56
CA LEU A 37 -2.55 11.42 6.52
C LEU A 37 -2.42 9.89 6.52
N ALA A 38 -1.51 9.34 5.72
CA ALA A 38 -1.30 7.89 5.66
C ALA A 38 -0.83 7.32 7.01
N LEU A 39 0.01 8.06 7.74
CA LEU A 39 0.48 7.67 9.07
C LEU A 39 -0.64 7.73 10.12
N GLU A 40 -1.48 8.76 10.09
CA GLU A 40 -2.67 8.85 10.95
C GLU A 40 -3.62 7.68 10.71
N LEU A 41 -3.96 7.40 9.45
CA LEU A 41 -4.82 6.26 9.10
C LEU A 41 -4.23 4.92 9.55
N ARG A 42 -2.91 4.76 9.47
CA ARG A 42 -2.22 3.56 9.99
C ARG A 42 -2.32 3.45 11.50
N ALA A 43 -2.24 4.56 12.23
CA ALA A 43 -2.36 4.56 13.69
C ALA A 43 -3.78 4.18 14.14
N ASP A 44 -4.79 4.62 13.39
CA ASP A 44 -6.20 4.35 13.66
C ASP A 44 -6.68 2.99 13.10
N ALA A 45 -5.88 2.36 12.24
CA ALA A 45 -6.26 1.10 11.60
C ALA A 45 -6.40 -0.02 12.64
N PRO A 46 -7.56 -0.71 12.70
CA PRO A 46 -7.71 -1.87 13.56
C PRO A 46 -6.74 -2.96 13.11
N ARG A 47 -6.06 -3.60 14.07
CA ARG A 47 -5.27 -4.79 13.76
C ARG A 47 -6.22 -5.90 13.32
N PRO A 48 -5.90 -6.65 12.24
CA PRO A 48 -6.68 -7.82 11.87
C PRO A 48 -6.64 -8.85 13.00
N GLU A 49 -7.71 -9.63 13.13
CA GLU A 49 -7.71 -10.76 14.06
C GLU A 49 -6.55 -11.71 13.74
N PRO A 50 -5.80 -12.20 14.74
CA PRO A 50 -4.61 -13.02 14.50
C PRO A 50 -4.88 -14.26 13.62
N ALA A 51 -6.02 -14.93 13.85
CA ALA A 51 -6.41 -16.09 13.06
C ALA A 51 -6.63 -15.75 11.58
N PHE A 52 -7.26 -14.60 11.31
CA PHE A 52 -7.48 -14.11 9.95
C PHE A 52 -6.16 -13.70 9.27
N ALA A 53 -5.24 -13.07 10.02
CA ALA A 53 -3.93 -12.72 9.50
C ALA A 53 -3.11 -13.95 9.09
N GLU A 54 -3.11 -15.00 9.90
CA GLU A 54 -2.42 -16.27 9.57
C GLU A 54 -3.08 -16.99 8.40
N GLU A 55 -4.41 -17.00 8.32
CA GLU A 55 -5.13 -17.57 7.17
C GLU A 55 -4.75 -16.85 5.87
N LEU A 56 -4.74 -15.51 5.89
CA LEU A 56 -4.41 -14.71 4.72
C LEU A 56 -2.95 -14.94 4.28
N ARG A 57 -2.01 -15.04 5.23
CA ARG A 57 -0.61 -15.38 4.95
C ARG A 57 -0.51 -16.76 4.28
N GLY A 58 -1.18 -17.77 4.83
CA GLY A 58 -1.19 -19.12 4.27
C GLY A 58 -1.74 -19.17 2.84
N ARG A 59 -2.79 -18.38 2.53
CA ARG A 59 -3.32 -18.24 1.17
C ARG A 59 -2.34 -17.55 0.22
N ALA A 60 -1.66 -16.50 0.67
CA ALA A 60 -0.67 -15.78 -0.12
C ALA A 60 0.53 -16.67 -0.47
N GLU A 61 1.02 -17.46 0.50
CA GLU A 61 2.12 -18.42 0.31
C GLU A 61 1.71 -19.59 -0.61
N ALA A 62 0.50 -20.13 -0.47
CA ALA A 62 -0.03 -21.17 -1.34
C ALA A 62 -0.24 -20.70 -2.79
N GLY A 63 -0.32 -19.38 -2.98
CA GLY A 63 -0.65 -18.75 -4.25
C GLY A 63 -2.15 -18.83 -4.55
N PHE A 64 -2.64 -17.88 -5.34
CA PHE A 64 -4.04 -17.88 -5.75
C PHE A 64 -4.27 -18.95 -6.82
N PRO A 65 -5.34 -19.77 -6.71
CA PRO A 65 -5.66 -20.76 -7.72
C PRO A 65 -5.84 -20.08 -9.08
N ARG A 66 -5.20 -20.65 -10.13
CA ARG A 66 -5.37 -20.16 -11.49
C ARG A 66 -6.82 -20.37 -11.92
N ASN A 67 -7.53 -19.28 -12.17
CA ASN A 67 -8.86 -19.36 -12.77
C ASN A 67 -8.71 -19.88 -14.21
N PRO A 68 -9.36 -21.00 -14.60
CA PRO A 68 -9.19 -21.64 -15.92
C PRO A 68 -9.65 -20.79 -17.14
N GLY A 69 -9.98 -19.51 -16.95
CA GLY A 69 -10.25 -18.55 -18.02
C GLY A 69 -9.45 -17.24 -17.94
N SER A 70 -8.46 -17.11 -17.04
CA SER A 70 -7.66 -15.90 -16.95
C SER A 70 -6.61 -15.89 -18.07
N PRO A 71 -6.66 -14.93 -19.03
CA PRO A 71 -5.65 -14.84 -20.07
C PRO A 71 -4.29 -14.56 -19.42
N ARG A 72 -3.28 -15.36 -19.78
CA ARG A 72 -1.90 -15.12 -19.38
C ARG A 72 -1.43 -13.82 -20.04
N GLY A 73 -1.05 -12.84 -19.24
CA GLY A 73 -0.08 -11.81 -19.63
C GLY A 73 1.33 -12.34 -19.43
#